data_AF-A0A1G5KBV3-F1
#
_entry.id   AF-A0A1G5KBV3-F1
#
_cell.length_a   1.000
_cell.length_b   1.000
_cell.length_c   1.000
_cell.angle_alpha   90.00
_cell.angle_beta   90.00
_cell.angle_gamma   90.00
#
_symmetry.space_group_name_H-M   'P 1'
#
loop_
_entity.id
_entity.type
_entity.pdbx_description
1 polymer ?
#
loop_
_entity_poly.entity_id
_entity_poly.type
_entity_poly.pdbx_seq_one_letter_code
_entity_poly.pdbx_strand_id
1 'polypeptide(L)'
;MKILSDPQRYLNYELELDKFVYSDLLKAEYPVCYLNDVRLQFNHDTSLEDAIEKWNRRRKKINWDNLFIMMHTENANIADQFVELPYKNKVCFVPFETSKESLLTIHYKNMDELKEVPFWKVVNGLATGNYKFYDPLELLLGNKNEKRI
;
A
#
# COMPACT_ATOMS: atom_id res chain seq x y z
N MET A 1 -0.64 9.17 10.52
CA MET A 1 -1.27 8.55 9.33
C MET A 1 -2.76 8.29 9.57
N LYS A 2 -3.67 8.90 8.81
CA LYS A 2 -5.12 8.99 9.15
C LYS A 2 -5.89 7.67 9.15
N ILE A 3 -5.97 6.96 8.01
CA ILE A 3 -6.74 5.70 7.92
C ILE A 3 -6.19 4.66 8.91
N LEU A 4 -4.86 4.51 9.00
CA LEU A 4 -4.24 3.50 9.85
C LEU A 4 -4.26 3.84 11.35
N SER A 5 -4.62 5.07 11.75
CA SER A 5 -4.84 5.37 13.17
C SER A 5 -6.21 4.91 13.66
N ASP A 6 -7.20 4.79 12.78
CA ASP A 6 -8.56 4.33 13.13
C ASP A 6 -9.28 3.74 11.91
N PRO A 7 -8.85 2.55 11.44
CA PRO A 7 -9.34 1.99 10.18
C PRO A 7 -10.83 1.61 10.25
N GLN A 8 -11.33 1.18 11.41
CA GLN A 8 -12.74 0.81 11.56
C GLN A 8 -13.65 2.03 11.40
N ARG A 9 -13.28 3.17 11.98
CA ARG A 9 -14.01 4.41 11.77
C ARG A 9 -13.95 4.86 10.32
N TYR A 10 -12.75 4.93 9.74
CA TYR A 10 -12.57 5.42 8.38
C TYR A 10 -13.34 4.58 7.36
N LEU A 11 -13.26 3.25 7.46
CA LEU A 11 -13.92 2.34 6.52
C LEU A 11 -15.44 2.30 6.65
N ASN A 12 -16.02 2.98 7.64
CA ASN A 12 -17.47 3.15 7.78
C ASN A 12 -18.01 4.42 7.13
N TYR A 13 -17.16 5.37 6.73
CA TYR A 13 -17.59 6.53 5.96
C TYR A 13 -18.03 6.13 4.54
N GLU A 14 -19.00 6.87 4.02
CA GLU A 14 -19.39 6.77 2.62
C GLU A 14 -18.38 7.49 1.73
N LEU A 15 -18.28 7.03 0.48
CA LEU A 15 -17.44 7.66 -0.52
C LEU A 15 -18.18 8.84 -1.15
N GLU A 16 -17.52 9.99 -1.19
CA GLU A 16 -18.02 11.20 -1.83
C GLU A 16 -17.16 11.51 -3.07
N LEU A 17 -17.75 11.61 -4.25
CA LEU A 17 -17.00 11.94 -5.46
C LEU A 17 -16.33 13.31 -5.31
N ASP A 18 -15.01 13.36 -5.51
CA ASP A 18 -14.25 14.60 -5.65
C ASP A 18 -14.24 15.04 -7.12
N LYS A 19 -13.67 14.18 -7.98
CA LYS A 19 -13.58 14.40 -9.44
C LYS A 19 -13.14 13.16 -10.17
N PHE A 20 -13.29 13.17 -11.49
CA PHE A 20 -12.59 12.24 -12.37
C PHE A 20 -11.20 12.77 -12.72
N VAL A 21 -10.22 11.88 -12.87
CA VAL A 21 -8.86 12.19 -13.29
C VAL A 21 -8.47 11.27 -14.44
N TYR A 22 -7.89 11.85 -15.51
CA TYR A 22 -7.30 11.07 -16.59
C TYR A 22 -5.91 10.56 -16.20
N SER A 23 -5.64 9.27 -16.41
CA SER A 23 -4.32 8.68 -16.26
C SER A 23 -3.70 8.42 -17.64
N ASP A 24 -2.56 9.07 -17.92
CA ASP A 24 -1.78 8.77 -19.12
C ASP A 24 -1.26 7.34 -19.17
N LEU A 25 -1.01 6.74 -18.01
CA LEU A 25 -0.54 5.35 -17.90
C LEU A 25 -1.64 4.35 -18.28
N LEU A 26 -2.88 4.63 -17.88
CA LEU A 26 -4.02 3.74 -18.10
C LEU A 26 -4.81 4.07 -19.35
N LYS A 27 -4.56 5.24 -19.95
CA LYS A 27 -5.33 5.81 -21.06
C LYS A 27 -6.83 5.86 -20.79
N ALA A 28 -7.20 6.11 -19.53
CA ALA A 28 -8.58 6.13 -19.05
C ALA A 28 -8.77 7.17 -17.94
N GLU A 29 -10.01 7.65 -17.80
CA GLU A 29 -10.44 8.41 -16.63
C GLU A 29 -10.90 7.44 -15.53
N TYR A 30 -10.67 7.86 -14.28
CA TYR A 30 -11.11 7.11 -13.11
C TYR A 30 -11.60 8.07 -12.01
N PRO A 31 -12.52 7.63 -11.14
CA PRO A 31 -13.04 8.46 -10.07
C PRO A 31 -12.03 8.59 -8.94
N VAL A 32 -11.96 9.79 -8.38
CA VAL A 32 -11.29 10.07 -7.12
C VAL A 32 -12.36 10.50 -6.13
N CYS A 33 -12.37 9.90 -4.95
CA CYS A 33 -13.38 10.14 -3.93
C CYS A 33 -12.74 10.54 -2.60
N TYR A 34 -13.47 11.30 -1.80
CA TYR A 34 -13.21 11.48 -0.39
C TYR A 34 -13.79 10.31 0.41
N LEU A 35 -13.02 9.87 1.40
CA LEU A 35 -13.44 9.08 2.54
C LEU A 35 -13.25 9.97 3.77
N ASN A 36 -14.31 10.71 4.12
CA ASN A 36 -14.23 11.84 5.06
C ASN A 36 -13.16 12.87 4.63
N ASP A 37 -12.01 12.91 5.28
CA ASP A 37 -10.93 13.88 5.06
C ASP A 37 -9.68 13.28 4.38
N VAL A 38 -9.85 12.11 3.74
CA VAL A 38 -8.81 11.39 2.99
C VAL A 38 -9.27 11.18 1.56
N ARG A 39 -8.37 11.37 0.59
CA ARG A 39 -8.64 11.20 -0.84
C ARG A 39 -8.18 9.82 -1.33
N LEU A 40 -9.05 9.08 -2.00
CA LEU A 40 -8.82 7.74 -2.53
C LEU A 40 -8.92 7.75 -4.06
N GLN A 41 -7.95 7.14 -4.74
CA GLN A 41 -7.88 7.06 -6.20
C GLN A 41 -8.27 5.66 -6.67
N PHE A 42 -9.38 5.53 -7.42
CA PHE A 42 -9.90 4.25 -7.90
C PHE A 42 -9.44 3.97 -9.33
N ASN A 43 -8.13 3.91 -9.53
CA ASN A 43 -7.49 3.82 -10.86
C ASN A 43 -7.85 2.58 -11.71
N HIS A 44 -8.56 1.59 -11.15
CA HIS A 44 -9.02 0.41 -11.89
C HIS A 44 -10.53 0.43 -12.21
N ASP A 45 -11.23 1.50 -11.83
CA ASP A 45 -12.66 1.65 -12.01
C ASP A 45 -12.93 2.80 -12.98
N THR A 46 -13.75 2.57 -14.00
CA THR A 46 -14.10 3.58 -15.00
C THR A 46 -15.41 4.31 -14.69
N SER A 47 -16.14 3.87 -13.66
CA SER A 47 -17.37 4.49 -13.18
C SER A 47 -17.33 4.64 -11.66
N LEU A 48 -18.05 5.65 -11.15
CA LEU A 48 -18.18 5.86 -9.71
C LEU A 48 -18.97 4.73 -9.06
N GLU A 49 -20.00 4.25 -9.74
CA GLU A 49 -20.89 3.17 -9.28
C GLU A 49 -20.11 1.89 -9.03
N ASP A 50 -19.24 1.49 -9.96
CA ASP A 50 -18.37 0.32 -9.81
C ASP A 50 -17.42 0.48 -8.62
N ALA A 51 -16.81 1.66 -8.48
CA ALA A 51 -15.89 1.95 -7.40
C ALA A 51 -16.58 1.83 -6.03
N ILE A 52 -17.77 2.42 -5.89
CA ILE A 52 -18.59 2.35 -4.68
C ILE A 52 -19.03 0.91 -4.38
N GLU A 53 -19.54 0.18 -5.38
CA GLU A 53 -19.98 -1.20 -5.19
C GLU A 53 -18.82 -2.09 -4.73
N LYS A 54 -17.68 -1.99 -5.41
CA LYS A 54 -16.46 -2.75 -5.08
C LYS A 54 -15.93 -2.38 -3.70
N TRP A 55 -15.89 -1.10 -3.34
CA TRP A 55 -15.50 -0.62 -2.01
C TRP A 55 -16.40 -1.21 -0.92
N ASN A 56 -17.72 -1.01 -1.05
CA ASN A 56 -18.71 -1.46 -0.07
C ASN A 56 -18.75 -2.98 0.08
N ARG A 57 -18.52 -3.72 -1.01
CA ARG A 57 -18.38 -5.18 -0.98
C ARG A 57 -17.10 -5.64 -0.31
N ARG A 58 -15.96 -4.97 -0.53
CA ARG A 58 -14.64 -5.38 0.00
C ARG A 58 -14.47 -5.01 1.47
N ARG A 59 -14.94 -3.83 1.91
CA ARG A 59 -14.82 -3.41 3.32
C ARG A 59 -15.52 -4.37 4.30
N LYS A 60 -16.59 -5.05 3.85
CA LYS A 60 -17.33 -6.07 4.63
C LYS A 60 -16.57 -7.39 4.83
N LYS A 61 -15.52 -7.66 4.05
CA LYS A 61 -14.77 -8.92 4.09
C LYS A 61 -13.50 -8.84 4.96
N ILE A 62 -13.27 -7.71 5.62
CA ILE A 62 -12.09 -7.50 6.44
C ILE A 62 -12.15 -8.40 7.67
N ASN A 63 -11.13 -9.24 7.84
CA ASN A 63 -10.91 -9.99 9.07
C ASN A 63 -10.11 -9.14 10.05
N TRP A 64 -10.81 -8.49 10.99
CA TRP A 64 -10.20 -7.60 11.98
C TRP A 64 -9.27 -8.30 12.96
N ASP A 65 -9.47 -9.59 13.19
CA ASP A 65 -8.63 -10.41 14.09
C ASP A 65 -7.31 -10.82 13.44
N ASN A 66 -7.20 -10.69 12.12
CA ASN A 66 -6.01 -11.08 11.35
C ASN A 66 -5.68 -10.05 10.26
N LEU A 67 -5.35 -8.84 10.69
CA LEU A 67 -4.87 -7.79 9.80
C LEU A 67 -3.39 -7.97 9.47
N PHE A 68 -3.06 -7.74 8.20
CA PHE A 68 -1.71 -7.52 7.72
C PHE A 68 -1.63 -6.15 7.06
N ILE A 69 -0.80 -5.25 7.59
CA ILE A 69 -0.69 -3.87 7.11
C ILE A 69 0.58 -3.71 6.27
N MET A 70 0.41 -3.27 5.02
CA MET A 70 1.50 -3.00 4.09
C MET A 70 1.48 -1.52 3.67
N MET A 71 2.65 -0.91 3.63
CA MET A 71 2.86 0.42 3.04
C MET A 71 4.20 0.47 2.29
N HIS A 72 4.41 1.46 1.43
CA HIS A 72 5.73 1.86 1.00
C HIS A 72 5.89 3.37 1.15
N THR A 73 7.12 3.84 1.40
CA THR A 73 7.42 5.27 1.40
C THR A 73 8.89 5.52 1.12
N GLU A 74 9.19 6.66 0.50
CA GLU A 74 10.55 7.16 0.34
C GLU A 74 10.91 8.20 1.42
N ASN A 75 9.96 8.51 2.31
CA ASN A 75 10.12 9.53 3.35
C ASN A 75 10.32 8.88 4.72
N ALA A 76 11.51 9.09 5.31
CA ALA A 76 11.88 8.54 6.61
C ALA A 76 10.93 8.96 7.75
N ASN A 77 10.46 10.20 7.76
CA ASN A 77 9.53 10.68 8.80
C ASN A 77 8.16 9.97 8.72
N ILE A 78 7.71 9.64 7.51
CA ILE A 78 6.48 8.85 7.32
C ILE A 78 6.69 7.40 7.75
N ALA A 79 7.86 6.82 7.44
CA ALA A 79 8.21 5.48 7.89
C ALA A 79 8.25 5.39 9.42
N ASP A 80 8.76 6.43 10.08
CA ASP A 80 8.80 6.50 11.54
C ASP A 80 7.40 6.54 12.15
N GLN A 81 6.48 7.31 11.58
CA GLN A 81 5.07 7.29 12.00
C GLN A 81 4.42 5.91 11.84
N PHE A 82 4.82 5.15 10.81
CA PHE A 82 4.29 3.81 10.58
C PHE A 82 4.77 2.81 11.63
N VAL A 83 6.02 2.92 12.08
CA VAL A 83 6.61 2.04 13.10
C VAL A 83 5.80 2.08 14.40
N GLU A 84 5.34 3.27 14.79
CA GLU A 84 4.55 3.51 16.02
C GLU A 84 3.12 2.96 15.96
N LEU A 85 2.62 2.51 14.81
CA LEU A 85 1.25 1.99 14.70
C LEU A 85 1.09 0.67 15.46
N PRO A 86 0.00 0.47 16.22
CA PRO A 86 -0.17 -0.68 17.10
C PRO A 86 -0.64 -1.97 16.37
N TYR A 87 -0.16 -2.21 15.15
CA TYR A 87 -0.43 -3.46 14.42
C TYR A 87 0.65 -4.49 14.68
N LYS A 88 0.22 -5.71 14.99
CA LYS A 88 1.10 -6.88 15.19
C LYS A 88 1.84 -7.25 13.89
N ASN A 89 1.10 -7.44 12.81
CA ASN A 89 1.67 -7.83 11.51
C ASN A 89 1.65 -6.61 10.58
N LYS A 90 2.81 -5.95 10.46
CA LYS A 90 2.97 -4.79 9.58
C LYS A 90 4.34 -4.73 8.92
N VAL A 91 4.37 -4.20 7.71
CA VAL A 91 5.60 -3.95 6.95
C VAL A 91 5.49 -2.64 6.17
N CYS A 92 6.57 -1.87 6.16
CA CYS A 92 6.73 -0.75 5.26
C CYS A 92 8.00 -0.90 4.43
N PHE A 93 7.85 -0.90 3.11
CA PHE A 93 8.98 -0.95 2.19
C PHE A 93 9.61 0.43 2.04
N VAL A 94 10.94 0.50 2.18
CA VAL A 94 11.71 1.75 2.12
C VAL A 94 12.95 1.60 1.23
N PRO A 95 13.42 2.69 0.57
CA PRO A 95 14.61 2.65 -0.29
C PRO A 95 15.90 3.04 0.46
N PHE A 96 15.89 3.01 1.80
CA PHE A 96 16.98 3.46 2.66
C PHE A 96 17.22 2.46 3.80
N GLU A 97 18.44 2.47 4.33
CA GLU A 97 18.85 1.58 5.41
C GLU A 97 18.11 1.87 6.72
N THR A 98 17.76 0.80 7.44
CA THR A 98 17.02 0.88 8.69
C THR A 98 17.26 -0.37 9.52
N SER A 99 17.28 -0.20 10.85
CA SER A 99 17.28 -1.30 11.81
C SER A 99 15.90 -1.55 12.44
N LYS A 100 14.89 -0.74 12.06
CA LYS A 100 13.54 -0.84 12.63
C LYS A 100 12.82 -2.04 12.04
N GLU A 101 12.37 -2.94 12.91
CA GLU A 101 11.79 -4.23 12.55
C GLU A 101 10.62 -4.11 11.55
N SER A 102 9.78 -3.07 11.67
CA SER A 102 8.60 -2.90 10.80
C SER A 102 8.92 -2.34 9.41
N LEU A 103 10.18 -2.02 9.14
CA LEU A 103 10.64 -1.46 7.87
C LEU A 103 11.51 -2.49 7.14
N LEU A 104 11.29 -2.66 5.83
CA LEU A 104 12.04 -3.57 4.99
C LEU A 104 12.73 -2.79 3.86
N THR A 105 14.06 -2.85 3.83
CA THR A 105 14.86 -2.15 2.83
C THR A 105 14.79 -2.87 1.49
N ILE A 106 14.46 -2.14 0.43
CA ILE A 106 14.51 -2.65 -0.94
C ILE A 106 15.73 -2.06 -1.63
N HIS A 107 16.81 -2.84 -1.73
CA HIS A 107 18.06 -2.43 -2.38
C HIS A 107 17.97 -2.54 -3.91
N TYR A 108 17.09 -1.76 -4.54
CA TYR A 108 16.90 -1.77 -6.00
C TYR A 108 17.87 -0.84 -6.74
N LYS A 109 18.39 0.21 -6.08
CA LYS A 109 19.27 1.20 -6.71
C LYS A 109 20.60 0.63 -7.21
N ASN A 110 21.03 -0.49 -6.65
CA ASN A 110 22.25 -1.19 -7.07
C ASN A 110 22.02 -2.09 -8.30
N MET A 111 20.79 -2.15 -8.82
CA MET A 111 20.44 -2.93 -10.01
C MET A 111 20.31 -1.98 -11.20
N ASP A 112 21.17 -2.16 -12.21
CA ASP A 112 21.21 -1.28 -13.38
C ASP A 112 19.86 -1.15 -14.10
N GLU A 113 19.06 -2.22 -14.10
CA GLU A 113 17.73 -2.26 -14.70
C GLU A 113 16.67 -1.47 -13.92
N LEU A 114 16.88 -1.25 -12.62
CA LEU A 114 15.86 -0.69 -11.72
C LEU A 114 16.21 0.69 -11.17
N LYS A 115 17.47 1.15 -11.29
CA LYS A 115 17.92 2.41 -10.69
C LYS A 115 17.13 3.64 -11.13
N GLU A 116 16.59 3.64 -12.35
CA GLU A 116 15.74 4.70 -12.90
C GLU A 116 14.23 4.43 -12.77
N VAL A 117 13.86 3.29 -12.17
CA VAL A 117 12.44 2.90 -12.01
C VAL A 117 11.88 3.54 -10.74
N PRO A 118 10.72 4.23 -10.82
CA PRO A 118 10.07 4.78 -9.63
C PRO A 118 9.82 3.71 -8.56
N PHE A 119 10.06 4.06 -7.30
CA PHE A 119 10.05 3.09 -6.21
C PHE A 119 8.72 2.31 -6.09
N TRP A 120 7.57 2.98 -6.24
CA TRP A 120 6.26 2.34 -6.21
C TRP A 120 6.11 1.23 -7.25
N LYS A 121 6.74 1.37 -8.42
CA LYS A 121 6.70 0.37 -9.50
C LYS A 121 7.58 -0.83 -9.16
N VAL A 122 8.72 -0.60 -8.50
CA VAL A 122 9.56 -1.67 -7.95
C VAL A 122 8.76 -2.46 -6.90
N VAL A 123 8.12 -1.79 -5.95
CA VAL A 123 7.32 -2.44 -4.89
C VAL A 123 6.17 -3.26 -5.49
N ASN A 124 5.44 -2.72 -6.47
CA ASN A 124 4.40 -3.48 -7.15
C ASN A 124 4.95 -4.72 -7.89
N GLY A 125 6.16 -4.63 -8.45
CA GLY A 125 6.84 -5.77 -9.08
C GLY A 125 7.25 -6.88 -8.09
N LEU A 126 7.38 -6.57 -6.80
CA LEU A 126 7.60 -7.58 -5.74
C LEU A 126 6.38 -8.49 -5.62
N ALA A 127 5.18 -7.89 -5.61
CA ALA A 127 3.93 -8.62 -5.47
C ALA A 127 3.65 -9.56 -6.66
N THR A 128 4.19 -9.24 -7.85
CA THR A 128 4.04 -10.08 -9.05
C THR A 128 5.16 -11.11 -9.22
N GLY A 129 6.13 -11.17 -8.30
CA GLY A 129 7.27 -12.08 -8.35
C GLY A 129 8.36 -11.70 -9.36
N ASN A 130 8.28 -10.50 -9.95
CA ASN A 130 9.31 -10.00 -10.86
C ASN A 130 10.62 -9.70 -10.14
N TYR A 131 10.55 -9.41 -8.84
CA TYR A 131 11.73 -9.22 -8.00
C TYR A 131 11.59 -9.98 -6.68
N LYS A 132 12.62 -10.73 -6.31
CA LYS A 132 12.65 -11.58 -5.12
C LYS A 132 13.53 -10.97 -4.04
N PHE A 133 12.98 -10.00 -3.31
CA PHE A 133 13.69 -9.38 -2.17
C PHE A 133 13.33 -10.04 -0.83
N TYR A 134 12.19 -10.72 -0.75
CA TYR A 134 11.71 -11.41 0.45
C TYR A 134 10.77 -12.57 0.06
N ASP A 135 10.52 -13.47 1.00
CA ASP A 135 9.48 -14.50 0.86
C ASP A 135 8.10 -13.93 1.28
N PRO A 136 7.12 -13.86 0.38
CA PRO A 136 5.79 -13.35 0.70
C PRO A 136 5.04 -14.17 1.75
N LEU A 137 5.27 -15.49 1.81
CA LEU A 137 4.62 -16.36 2.78
C LEU A 137 5.19 -16.13 4.18
N GLU A 138 6.51 -16.07 4.30
CA GLU A 138 7.17 -15.70 5.55
C GLU A 138 6.67 -14.34 6.03
N LEU A 139 6.63 -13.36 5.13
CA LEU A 139 6.16 -12.02 5.44
C LEU A 139 4.71 -12.02 5.97
N LEU A 140 3.80 -12.76 5.33
CA LEU A 140 2.41 -12.89 5.78
C LEU A 140 2.27 -13.61 7.13
N LEU A 141 3.19 -14.50 7.46
CA LEU A 141 3.28 -15.15 8.78
C LEU A 141 3.91 -14.24 9.85
N GLY A 142 4.38 -13.05 9.48
CA GLY A 142 5.08 -12.12 10.35
C GLY A 142 6.60 -12.39 10.46
N ASN A 143 7.10 -13.38 9.73
CA ASN A 143 8.52 -13.69 9.66
C ASN A 143 9.20 -12.78 8.63
N LYS A 144 10.25 -12.07 9.05
CA LYS A 144 11.01 -11.16 8.17
C LYS A 144 12.32 -11.80 7.75
N ASN A 145 12.23 -13.00 7.16
CA ASN A 145 13.39 -13.68 6.63
C ASN A 145 13.87 -12.95 5.36
N GLU A 146 15.03 -12.29 5.44
CA GLU A 146 15.71 -11.62 4.31
C GLU A 146 16.33 -12.61 3.29
N LYS A 147 16.07 -13.91 3.45
CA LYS A 147 16.58 -14.92 2.53
C LYS A 147 15.93 -14.71 1.16
N ARG A 148 16.70 -14.18 0.21
CA ARG A 148 16.37 -14.18 -1.21
C ARG A 148 16.08 -15.61 -1.66
N ILE A 149 14.90 -15.83 -2.23
CA ILE A 149 14.53 -17.06 -2.97
C ILE A 149 15.14 -16.99 -4.36
#